data_AF-A0A0F9Z7N9-F1
#
_entry.id   AF-A0A0F9Z7N9-F1
#
_cell.length_a   1.000
_cell.length_b   1.000
_cell.length_c   1.000
_cell.angle_alpha   90.00
_cell.angle_beta   90.00
_cell.angle_gamma   90.00
#
_symmetry.space_group_name_H-M   'P 1'
#
loop_
_entity.id
_entity.type
_entity.pdbx_description
1 polymer ?
#
loop_
_entity_poly.entity_id
_entity_poly.type
_entity_poly.pdbx_seq_one_letter_code
_entity_poly.pdbx_strand_id
1 'polypeptide(L)'
;MQEGTNLNNQEEKQNSIPQTGNSISNEEKKLSAISYVPFGFIYTKNKLKNSSFCQFHIKQSIIFLGVSIIIIIGLFFLSVMIGIFSFLIDLYVILYFILAGFAASKALKGEKWIFPSLKPYFNQIDLNRLNIPGLNSKINENQTANNNPPEQKIPPESNNQNPPVIK
;
A
#
# COMPACT_ATOMS: atom_id res chain seq x y z
N MET A 1 18.70 34.17 -37.68
CA MET A 1 18.93 32.74 -37.37
C MET A 1 18.55 32.55 -35.92
N GLN A 2 17.41 31.90 -35.70
CA GLN A 2 16.88 31.53 -34.39
C GLN A 2 17.26 30.06 -34.15
N GLU A 3 17.86 29.75 -33.01
CA GLU A 3 17.85 28.38 -32.47
C GLU A 3 17.54 28.50 -30.97
N GLY A 4 16.27 28.21 -30.66
CA GLY A 4 15.79 28.05 -29.29
C GLY A 4 15.88 26.58 -28.90
N THR A 5 16.66 26.28 -27.86
CA THR A 5 16.70 24.96 -27.23
C THR A 5 15.51 24.80 -26.28
N ASN A 6 14.55 23.98 -26.70
CA ASN A 6 13.37 23.60 -25.95
C ASN A 6 13.67 22.31 -25.16
N LEU A 7 13.90 22.43 -23.85
CA LEU A 7 14.03 21.31 -22.92
C LEU A 7 12.64 20.90 -22.44
N ASN A 8 12.07 19.89 -23.08
CA ASN A 8 10.76 19.37 -22.74
C ASN A 8 10.88 17.98 -22.09
N ASN A 9 10.63 17.95 -20.79
CA ASN A 9 9.83 16.97 -20.05
C ASN A 9 9.79 15.53 -20.58
N GLN A 10 10.49 14.63 -19.88
CA GLN A 10 10.09 13.23 -19.75
C GLN A 10 9.63 12.99 -18.31
N GLU A 11 8.38 13.38 -18.03
CA GLU A 11 7.63 12.78 -16.93
C GLU A 11 7.23 11.36 -17.34
N GLU A 12 7.69 10.41 -16.54
CA GLU A 12 7.40 9.00 -16.59
C GLU A 12 5.88 8.79 -16.45
N LYS A 13 5.19 8.57 -17.59
CA LYS A 13 3.80 8.12 -17.61
C LYS A 13 3.71 6.75 -16.93
N GLN A 14 3.39 6.73 -15.63
CA GLN A 14 2.79 5.58 -14.97
C GLN A 14 1.42 5.33 -15.61
N ASN A 15 1.46 4.50 -16.65
CA ASN A 15 0.30 3.98 -17.33
C ASN A 15 -0.41 2.99 -16.39
N SER A 16 -1.41 3.47 -15.66
CA SER A 16 -2.29 2.65 -14.84
C SER A 16 -3.16 1.78 -15.75
N ILE A 17 -2.75 0.52 -15.92
CA ILE A 17 -3.54 -0.49 -16.61
C ILE A 17 -4.82 -0.74 -15.81
N PRO A 18 -6.01 -0.67 -16.44
CA PRO A 18 -7.27 -0.99 -15.79
C PRO A 18 -7.30 -2.48 -15.41
N GLN A 19 -7.39 -2.77 -14.10
CA GLN A 19 -7.46 -4.13 -13.58
C GLN A 19 -8.86 -4.72 -13.76
N THR A 20 -9.09 -5.34 -14.90
CA THR A 20 -10.20 -6.27 -15.13
C THR A 20 -9.63 -7.68 -15.31
N GLY A 21 -9.57 -8.44 -14.22
CA GLY A 21 -9.15 -9.85 -14.19
C GLY A 21 -8.51 -10.21 -12.86
N ASN A 22 -9.06 -11.21 -12.18
CA ASN A 22 -8.78 -11.61 -10.79
C ASN A 22 -7.37 -12.22 -10.54
N SER A 23 -6.35 -11.79 -11.28
CA SER A 23 -4.97 -12.30 -11.20
C SER A 23 -4.05 -11.30 -10.50
N ILE A 24 -3.52 -11.69 -9.34
CA ILE A 24 -2.51 -10.91 -8.61
C ILE A 24 -1.28 -10.71 -9.52
N SER A 25 -0.89 -9.46 -9.74
CA SER A 25 0.25 -9.12 -10.59
C SER A 25 1.58 -9.61 -10.00
N ASN A 26 2.58 -9.86 -10.85
CA ASN A 26 3.91 -10.26 -10.39
C ASN A 26 4.59 -9.16 -9.55
N GLU A 27 4.28 -7.90 -9.81
CA GLU A 27 4.75 -6.77 -9.02
C GLU A 27 4.16 -6.79 -7.61
N GLU A 28 2.84 -6.99 -7.47
CA GLU A 28 2.19 -7.14 -6.15
C GLU A 28 2.76 -8.32 -5.36
N LYS A 29 3.07 -9.44 -6.02
CA LYS A 29 3.70 -10.61 -5.38
C LYS A 29 5.08 -10.27 -4.81
N LYS A 30 5.94 -9.63 -5.62
CA LYS A 30 7.29 -9.22 -5.20
C LYS A 30 7.24 -8.21 -4.06
N LEU A 31 6.41 -7.17 -4.19
CA LEU A 31 6.24 -6.15 -3.15
C LEU A 31 5.68 -6.75 -1.85
N SER A 32 4.72 -7.66 -1.94
CA SER A 32 4.21 -8.39 -0.77
C SER A 32 5.25 -9.29 -0.11
N ALA A 33 6.18 -9.87 -0.87
CA ALA A 33 7.29 -10.64 -0.31
C ALA A 33 8.31 -9.74 0.43
N ILE A 34 8.59 -8.55 -0.13
CA ILE A 34 9.48 -7.55 0.48
C ILE A 34 8.96 -7.08 1.84
N SER A 35 7.64 -7.09 2.07
CA SER A 35 7.10 -6.64 3.36
C SER A 35 7.59 -7.45 4.56
N TYR A 36 8.05 -8.70 4.36
CA TYR A 36 8.57 -9.57 5.43
C TYR A 36 10.03 -9.29 5.82
N VAL A 37 10.75 -8.47 5.05
CA VAL A 37 12.05 -7.95 5.48
C VAL A 37 11.82 -6.94 6.62
N PRO A 38 12.69 -6.85 7.64
CA PRO A 38 12.58 -5.81 8.66
C PRO A 38 12.39 -4.43 8.03
N PHE A 39 11.32 -3.71 8.44
CA PHE A 39 10.90 -2.42 7.89
C PHE A 39 10.45 -2.40 6.41
N GLY A 40 10.50 -3.52 5.68
CA GLY A 40 10.06 -3.62 4.28
C GLY A 40 8.57 -3.33 4.09
N PHE A 41 7.76 -3.50 5.12
CA PHE A 41 6.35 -3.14 5.11
C PHE A 41 6.12 -1.63 4.88
N ILE A 42 7.04 -0.76 5.29
CA ILE A 42 6.96 0.70 5.08
C ILE A 42 7.09 1.00 3.58
N TYR A 43 8.10 0.39 2.94
CA TYR A 43 8.32 0.52 1.51
C TYR A 43 7.12 0.01 0.71
N THR A 44 6.64 -1.19 1.06
CA THR A 44 5.50 -1.84 0.41
C THR A 44 4.23 -1.01 0.55
N LYS A 45 3.96 -0.49 1.75
CA LYS A 45 2.82 0.40 2.02
C LYS A 45 2.89 1.67 1.18
N ASN A 46 4.07 2.22 0.91
CA ASN A 46 4.18 3.44 0.09
C ASN A 46 3.93 3.19 -1.40
N LYS A 47 4.27 1.99 -1.91
CA LYS A 47 4.18 1.66 -3.33
C LYS A 47 2.82 1.12 -3.78
N LEU A 48 2.15 0.29 -2.96
CA LEU A 48 0.91 -0.40 -3.38
C LEU A 48 -0.18 -0.32 -2.31
N LYS A 49 -0.66 0.89 -2.03
CA LYS A 49 -1.69 1.16 -1.00
C LYS A 49 -3.03 0.53 -1.30
N ASN A 50 -3.39 0.36 -2.58
CA ASN A 50 -4.74 -0.02 -2.98
C ASN A 50 -4.92 -1.53 -3.17
N SER A 51 -3.85 -2.32 -3.09
CA SER A 51 -3.92 -3.77 -3.27
C SER A 51 -4.35 -4.48 -1.99
N SER A 52 -5.50 -5.16 -2.02
CA SER A 52 -5.94 -6.01 -0.89
C SER A 52 -4.98 -7.17 -0.61
N PHE A 53 -4.20 -7.58 -1.61
CA PHE A 53 -3.16 -8.61 -1.47
C PHE A 53 -1.94 -8.05 -0.74
N CYS A 54 -1.41 -6.91 -1.17
CA CYS A 54 -0.30 -6.26 -0.46
C CYS A 54 -0.69 -5.86 0.96
N GLN A 55 -1.89 -5.32 1.17
CA GLN A 55 -2.38 -4.96 2.51
C GLN A 55 -2.41 -6.16 3.45
N PHE A 56 -2.81 -7.34 2.97
CA PHE A 56 -2.80 -8.57 3.76
C PHE A 56 -1.38 -8.91 4.25
N HIS A 57 -0.40 -8.91 3.35
CA HIS A 57 0.98 -9.26 3.69
C HIS A 57 1.68 -8.18 4.53
N ILE A 58 1.41 -6.90 4.26
CA ILE A 58 1.85 -5.78 5.11
C ILE A 58 1.36 -6.00 6.55
N LYS A 59 0.07 -6.26 6.72
CA LYS A 59 -0.52 -6.46 8.04
C LYS A 59 0.09 -7.64 8.78
N GLN A 60 0.29 -8.76 8.09
CA GLN A 60 0.98 -9.92 8.67
C GLN A 60 2.43 -9.62 9.03
N SER A 61 3.17 -8.88 8.19
CA SER A 61 4.55 -8.51 8.47
C SER A 61 4.71 -7.57 9.67
N ILE A 62 3.76 -6.66 9.90
CA ILE A 62 3.72 -5.80 11.09
C ILE A 62 3.55 -6.64 12.36
N ILE A 63 2.65 -7.64 12.33
CA ILE A 63 2.47 -8.57 13.46
C ILE A 63 3.76 -9.34 13.72
N PHE A 64 4.37 -9.88 12.67
CA PHE A 64 5.63 -10.60 12.74
C PHE A 64 6.73 -9.76 13.38
N LEU A 65 6.88 -8.51 12.95
CA LEU A 65 7.85 -7.59 13.50
C LEU A 65 7.54 -7.25 14.96
N GLY A 66 6.29 -6.95 15.29
CA GLY A 66 5.87 -6.62 16.66
C GLY A 66 6.14 -7.77 17.64
N VAL A 67 5.75 -9.00 17.28
CA VAL A 67 6.05 -10.20 18.07
C VAL A 67 7.56 -10.40 18.20
N SER A 68 8.32 -10.18 17.13
CA SER A 68 9.76 -10.34 17.16
C SER A 68 10.47 -9.35 18.06
N ILE A 69 10.04 -8.09 18.07
CA ILE A 69 10.58 -7.07 18.98
C ILE A 69 10.34 -7.48 20.44
N ILE A 70 9.14 -7.94 20.78
CA ILE A 70 8.80 -8.38 22.15
C ILE A 70 9.71 -9.55 22.58
N ILE A 71 9.89 -10.55 21.71
CA ILE A 71 10.73 -11.72 22.01
C ILE A 71 12.20 -11.32 22.16
N ILE A 72 12.73 -10.51 21.23
CA ILE A 72 14.14 -10.06 21.29
C ILE A 72 14.41 -9.26 22.56
N ILE A 73 13.52 -8.34 22.94
CA ILE A 73 13.66 -7.57 24.19
C ILE A 73 13.63 -8.50 25.40
N GLY A 74 12.71 -9.46 25.45
CA GLY A 74 12.63 -10.45 26.53
C GLY A 74 13.89 -11.31 26.65
N LEU A 75 14.39 -11.83 25.52
CA LEU A 75 15.63 -12.60 25.47
C LEU A 75 16.85 -11.76 25.85
N PHE A 76 16.88 -10.48 25.45
CA PHE A 76 17.95 -9.57 25.83
C PHE A 76 18.03 -9.38 27.35
N PHE A 77 16.91 -9.06 28.01
CA PHE A 77 16.88 -8.94 29.47
C PHE A 77 17.26 -10.25 30.18
N LEU A 78 16.77 -11.39 29.67
CA LEU A 78 17.12 -12.70 30.20
C LEU A 78 18.62 -13.00 30.07
N SER A 79 19.21 -12.65 28.92
CA SER A 79 20.65 -12.79 28.67
C SER A 79 21.48 -11.90 29.60
N VAL A 80 21.03 -10.68 29.88
CA VAL A 80 21.71 -9.77 30.82
C VAL A 80 21.64 -10.30 32.25
N MET A 81 20.51 -10.86 32.67
CA MET A 81 20.34 -11.36 34.04
C MET A 81 21.09 -12.67 34.32
N ILE A 82 21.14 -13.60 33.36
CA ILE A 82 21.64 -14.96 33.58
C ILE A 82 22.99 -15.21 32.88
N GLY A 83 23.43 -14.32 31.98
CA GLY A 83 24.77 -14.31 31.39
C GLY A 83 25.06 -15.44 30.37
N ILE A 84 24.13 -16.36 30.11
CA ILE A 84 24.38 -17.59 29.33
C ILE A 84 23.56 -17.67 28.03
N PHE A 85 22.57 -16.80 27.84
CA PHE A 85 21.54 -16.99 26.80
C PHE A 85 21.75 -16.22 25.49
N SER A 86 22.92 -15.65 25.24
CA SER A 86 23.16 -14.89 23.99
C SER A 86 22.95 -15.73 22.73
N PHE A 87 23.27 -17.04 22.77
CA PHE A 87 23.03 -17.96 21.66
C PHE A 87 21.54 -18.14 21.30
N LEU A 88 20.61 -17.92 22.25
CA LEU A 88 19.18 -18.01 21.97
C LEU A 88 18.70 -16.87 21.07
N ILE A 89 19.35 -15.71 21.15
CA ILE A 89 19.05 -14.57 20.28
C ILE A 89 19.43 -14.92 18.84
N ASP A 90 20.62 -15.47 18.62
CA ASP A 90 21.07 -15.91 17.29
C ASP A 90 20.16 -16.99 16.72
N LEU A 91 19.79 -17.99 17.54
CA LEU A 91 18.86 -19.04 17.15
C LEU A 91 17.48 -18.47 16.79
N TYR A 92 16.99 -17.50 17.56
CA TYR A 92 15.74 -16.82 17.28
C TYR A 92 15.79 -16.02 15.96
N VAL A 93 16.90 -15.33 15.68
CA VAL A 93 17.09 -14.58 14.43
C VAL A 93 17.05 -15.52 13.23
N ILE A 94 17.71 -16.66 13.30
CA ILE A 94 17.67 -17.70 12.25
C ILE A 94 16.22 -18.20 12.06
N LEU A 95 15.53 -18.52 13.16
CA LEU A 95 14.14 -18.96 13.11
C LEU A 95 13.22 -17.90 12.48
N TYR A 96 13.42 -16.63 12.83
CA TYR A 96 12.70 -15.50 12.24
C TYR A 96 12.88 -15.46 10.72
N PHE A 97 14.11 -15.54 10.22
CA PHE A 97 14.37 -15.51 8.78
C PHE A 97 13.78 -16.71 8.04
N ILE A 98 13.76 -17.90 8.65
CA ILE A 98 13.10 -19.09 8.09
C ILE A 98 11.59 -18.85 7.96
N LEU A 99 10.93 -18.38 9.03
CA LEU A 99 9.48 -18.13 9.00
C LEU A 99 9.12 -16.97 8.06
N ALA A 100 9.91 -15.89 8.06
CA ALA A 100 9.74 -14.76 7.16
C ALA A 100 9.93 -15.18 5.69
N GLY A 101 10.95 -15.99 5.41
CA GLY A 101 11.20 -16.56 4.08
C GLY A 101 10.07 -17.49 3.62
N PHE A 102 9.52 -18.31 4.51
CA PHE A 102 8.35 -19.13 4.22
C PHE A 102 7.12 -18.27 3.87
N ALA A 103 6.83 -17.25 4.66
CA ALA A 103 5.71 -16.33 4.41
C ALA A 103 5.91 -15.52 3.11
N ALA A 104 7.14 -15.08 2.83
CA ALA A 104 7.50 -14.43 1.58
C ALA A 104 7.32 -15.37 0.37
N SER A 105 7.70 -16.65 0.49
CA SER A 105 7.48 -17.65 -0.56
C SER A 105 5.98 -17.83 -0.87
N LYS A 106 5.12 -17.80 0.16
CA LYS A 106 3.66 -17.82 -0.02
C LYS A 106 3.16 -16.57 -0.75
N ALA A 107 3.68 -15.39 -0.41
CA ALA A 107 3.36 -14.15 -1.13
C ALA A 107 3.78 -14.22 -2.61
N LEU A 108 4.96 -14.78 -2.91
CA LEU A 108 5.44 -14.97 -4.28
C LEU A 108 4.58 -15.94 -5.10
N LYS A 109 3.87 -16.87 -4.45
CA LYS A 109 2.88 -17.75 -5.08
C LYS A 109 1.51 -17.10 -5.27
N GLY A 110 1.31 -15.90 -4.71
CA GLY A 110 0.00 -15.23 -4.70
C GLY A 110 -0.95 -15.79 -3.64
N GLU A 111 -0.45 -16.49 -2.62
CA GLU A 111 -1.27 -17.11 -1.58
C GLU A 111 -1.43 -16.19 -0.36
N LYS A 112 -2.68 -15.94 0.05
CA LYS A 112 -2.99 -15.33 1.35
C LYS A 112 -3.02 -16.42 2.42
N TRP A 113 -1.98 -16.51 3.24
CA TRP A 113 -1.89 -17.50 4.30
C TRP A 113 -1.54 -16.86 5.65
N ILE A 114 -2.42 -17.04 6.64
CA ILE A 114 -2.24 -16.56 8.01
C ILE A 114 -1.78 -17.74 8.87
N PHE A 115 -0.72 -17.55 9.66
CA PHE A 115 -0.36 -18.51 10.71
C PHE A 115 -1.52 -18.64 11.71
N PRO A 116 -2.01 -19.85 12.02
CA PRO A 116 -3.15 -20.04 12.93
C PRO A 116 -3.01 -19.28 14.26
N SER A 117 -1.82 -19.29 14.86
CA SER A 117 -1.53 -18.59 16.12
C SER A 117 -1.60 -17.06 16.02
N LEU A 118 -1.50 -16.50 14.81
CA LEU A 118 -1.56 -15.06 14.57
C LEU A 118 -2.95 -14.57 14.16
N LYS A 119 -3.89 -15.46 13.87
CA LYS A 119 -5.25 -15.12 13.43
C LYS A 119 -6.00 -14.16 14.37
N PRO A 120 -5.92 -14.31 15.73
CA PRO A 120 -6.61 -13.39 16.64
C PRO A 120 -6.09 -11.96 16.56
N TYR A 121 -4.77 -11.80 16.41
CA TYR A 121 -4.11 -10.48 16.29
C TYR A 121 -4.31 -9.87 14.92
N PHE A 122 -4.41 -10.71 13.88
CA PHE A 122 -4.68 -10.26 12.53
C PHE A 122 -5.98 -9.45 12.50
N ASN A 123 -7.09 -9.92 13.06
CA ASN A 123 -8.35 -9.18 12.94
C ASN A 123 -8.37 -7.81 13.66
N GLN A 124 -7.41 -7.53 14.55
CA GLN A 124 -7.37 -6.31 15.35
C GLN A 124 -6.63 -5.15 14.65
N ILE A 125 -5.80 -5.42 13.64
CA ILE A 125 -5.03 -4.37 12.96
C ILE A 125 -5.84 -3.78 11.81
N ASP A 126 -6.14 -2.48 11.89
CA ASP A 126 -6.66 -1.69 10.78
C ASP A 126 -5.53 -0.83 10.20
N LEU A 127 -5.11 -1.13 8.97
CA LEU A 127 -4.06 -0.38 8.29
C LEU A 127 -4.46 1.07 8.02
N ASN A 128 -5.77 1.36 7.92
CA ASN A 128 -6.28 2.71 7.72
C ASN A 128 -6.14 3.57 8.97
N ARG A 129 -6.09 2.96 10.16
CA ARG A 129 -5.79 3.67 11.41
C ARG A 129 -4.30 4.02 11.56
N LEU A 130 -3.43 3.35 10.81
CA LEU A 130 -2.00 3.71 10.70
C LEU A 130 -1.78 4.86 9.70
N ASN A 131 -2.80 5.68 9.44
CA ASN A 131 -2.71 6.85 8.58
C ASN A 131 -1.83 7.90 9.26
N ILE A 132 -0.58 7.98 8.81
CA ILE A 132 0.37 9.00 9.21
C ILE A 132 -0.12 10.33 8.61
N PRO A 133 -0.33 11.39 9.41
CA PRO A 133 -0.74 12.70 8.91
C PRO A 133 0.19 13.16 7.77
N GLY A 134 -0.38 13.53 6.62
CA GLY A 134 0.36 14.05 5.46
C GLY A 134 0.28 13.22 4.17
N LEU A 135 -0.34 12.03 4.19
CA LEU A 135 -0.47 11.18 3.00
C LEU A 135 -1.82 11.30 2.27
N ASN A 136 -2.87 11.72 2.98
CA ASN A 136 -4.23 11.82 2.44
C ASN A 136 -4.56 13.17 1.78
N SER A 137 -3.75 14.22 1.98
CA SER A 137 -3.99 15.52 1.32
C SER A 137 -3.84 15.43 -0.20
N LYS A 138 -2.86 14.66 -0.68
CA LYS A 138 -2.59 14.49 -2.12
C LYS A 138 -3.60 13.60 -2.86
N ILE A 139 -4.38 12.79 -2.14
CA ILE A 139 -5.38 11.90 -2.76
C ILE A 139 -6.69 12.67 -2.98
N ASN A 140 -7.08 13.52 -2.04
CA ASN A 140 -8.30 14.32 -2.17
C ASN A 140 -8.14 15.44 -3.21
N GLU A 141 -6.96 16.03 -3.37
CA GLU A 141 -6.74 17.09 -4.37
C GLU A 141 -6.89 16.60 -5.82
N ASN A 142 -6.48 15.35 -6.10
CA ASN A 142 -6.62 14.75 -7.44
C ASN A 142 -8.03 14.19 -7.74
N GLN A 143 -8.89 14.00 -6.75
CA GLN A 143 -10.28 13.56 -6.96
C GLN A 143 -11.24 14.74 -7.18
N THR A 144 -10.99 15.90 -6.57
CA THR A 144 -11.82 17.10 -6.83
C THR A 144 -11.59 17.67 -8.23
N ALA A 145 -10.41 17.43 -8.83
CA ALA A 145 -10.10 17.91 -10.17
C ALA A 145 -10.78 17.11 -11.31
N ASN A 146 -11.22 15.87 -11.06
CA ASN A 146 -11.73 14.98 -12.11
C ASN A 146 -13.25 14.71 -12.05
N ASN A 147 -13.95 15.30 -11.08
CA ASN A 147 -15.40 15.11 -10.89
C ASN A 147 -16.23 16.35 -11.28
N ASN A 148 -15.60 17.43 -11.77
CA ASN A 148 -16.36 18.53 -12.36
C ASN A 148 -16.81 18.11 -13.76
N PRO A 149 -18.13 18.02 -14.02
CA PRO A 149 -18.64 17.81 -15.36
C PRO A 149 -18.14 18.94 -16.27
N PRO A 150 -17.79 18.68 -17.54
CA PRO A 150 -17.47 19.74 -18.48
C PRO A 150 -18.64 20.72 -18.53
N GLU A 151 -18.36 21.97 -18.21
CA GLU A 151 -19.29 23.08 -18.22
C GLU A 151 -19.96 23.15 -19.61
N GLN A 152 -21.19 22.65 -19.71
CA GLN A 152 -21.95 22.73 -20.95
C GLN A 152 -22.31 24.20 -21.18
N LYS A 153 -21.63 24.82 -22.15
CA LYS A 153 -22.03 26.12 -22.71
C LYS A 153 -23.45 26.00 -23.28
N ILE A 154 -24.42 26.56 -22.56
CA ILE A 154 -25.80 26.72 -23.01
C ILE A 154 -25.79 27.74 -24.16
N PRO A 155 -26.35 27.43 -25.36
CA PRO A 155 -26.49 28.40 -26.43
C PRO A 155 -27.55 29.45 -26.07
N PRO A 156 -27.38 30.71 -26.52
CA PRO A 156 -28.34 31.77 -26.22
C PRO A 156 -29.72 31.48 -26.83
N GLU A 157 -30.73 31.57 -25.98
CA GLU A 157 -32.15 31.38 -26.25
C GLU A 157 -32.64 32.41 -27.28
N SER A 158 -33.03 31.93 -28.46
CA SER A 158 -33.58 32.79 -29.53
C SER A 158 -35.05 33.10 -29.20
N ASN A 159 -35.29 34.33 -28.76
CA ASN A 159 -36.60 34.84 -28.36
C ASN A 159 -37.46 35.10 -29.61
N ASN A 160 -38.40 34.20 -29.91
CA ASN A 160 -39.32 34.33 -31.05
C ASN A 160 -40.69 34.81 -30.55
N GLN A 161 -40.93 36.12 -30.68
CA GLN A 161 -42.22 36.76 -30.40
C GLN A 161 -43.17 36.57 -31.60
N ASN A 162 -44.31 35.91 -31.37
CA ASN A 162 -45.46 36.00 -32.28
C ASN A 162 -46.58 36.83 -31.60
N PRO A 163 -47.24 37.76 -32.32
CA PRO A 163 -48.27 38.63 -31.77
C PRO A 163 -49.64 37.94 -31.65
N PRO A 164 -50.55 38.49 -30.83
CA PRO A 164 -51.85 37.88 -30.54
C PRO A 164 -52.85 38.06 -31.69
N VAL A 165 -53.59 36.98 -31.99
CA VAL A 165 -54.75 37.01 -32.89
C VAL A 165 -55.98 37.43 -32.07
N ILE A 166 -56.52 38.61 -32.39
CA ILE A 166 -57.78 39.14 -31.86
C ILE A 166 -58.94 38.46 -32.61
N LYS A 167 -59.94 37.98 -31.88
CA LYS A 167 -61.22 37.49 -32.44
C LYS A 167 -62.28 38.58 -32.37
#